data_AF-A0A839EVD2-F1
#
_entry.id   AF-A0A839EVD2-F1
#
_cell.length_a   1.000
_cell.length_b   1.000
_cell.length_c   1.000
_cell.angle_alpha   90.00
_cell.angle_beta   90.00
_cell.angle_gamma   90.00
#
_symmetry.space_group_name_H-M   'P 1'
#
loop_
_entity.id
_entity.type
_entity.pdbx_description
1 polymer ?
#
loop_
_entity_poly.entity_id
_entity_poly.type
_entity_poly.pdbx_seq_one_letter_code
_entity_poly.pdbx_strand_id
1 'polypeptide(L)' 'MLRRKGTGWMDGLFSIPAGGLEADEIIGAAAIREACEEVGVQIEPVDLQYVHTLHSNGRPNMAGAFLSGDSMGRHPLVA' A
#
# COMPACT_ATOMS: atom_id res chain seq x y z
N MET A 1 -8.55 -6.90 -1.73
CA MET A 1 -7.23 -7.55 -1.57
C MET A 1 -6.72 -7.95 -2.93
N LEU A 2 -5.43 -7.74 -3.19
CA LEU A 2 -4.73 -7.99 -4.46
C LEU A 2 -4.01 -9.33 -4.39
N ARG A 3 -3.91 -10.04 -5.51
CA ARG A 3 -3.01 -11.20 -5.63
C ARG A 3 -1.70 -10.75 -6.28
N ARG A 4 -0.59 -10.81 -5.55
CA ARG A 4 0.72 -10.35 -6.03
C ARG A 4 1.15 -11.11 -7.29
N LYS A 5 1.69 -10.41 -8.29
CA LYS A 5 2.15 -11.01 -9.54
C LYS A 5 3.30 -10.20 -10.13
N GLY A 6 4.39 -10.87 -10.49
CA GLY A 6 5.50 -10.24 -11.22
C GLY A 6 6.39 -9.37 -10.33
N THR A 7 6.34 -9.55 -9.01
CA THR A 7 7.13 -8.77 -8.05
C THR A 7 8.40 -9.49 -7.59
N GLY A 8 8.48 -10.81 -7.81
CA GLY A 8 9.57 -11.65 -7.29
C GLY A 8 9.53 -11.89 -5.78
N TRP A 9 8.56 -11.29 -5.08
CA TRP A 9 8.35 -11.43 -3.64
C TRP A 9 6.91 -11.84 -3.33
N MET A 10 6.74 -13.04 -2.76
CA MET A 10 5.43 -13.56 -2.34
C MET A 10 4.36 -13.55 -3.46
N ASP A 11 4.79 -13.69 -4.72
CA ASP A 11 3.88 -13.79 -5.86
C ASP A 11 2.89 -14.96 -5.68
N GLY A 12 1.63 -14.74 -6.07
CA GLY A 12 0.53 -15.69 -5.89
C GLY A 12 -0.20 -15.60 -4.54
N LEU A 13 0.32 -14.88 -3.56
CA LEU A 13 -0.34 -14.63 -2.27
C LEU A 13 -1.17 -13.34 -2.30
N PHE A 14 -2.14 -13.25 -1.37
CA PHE A 14 -2.97 -12.06 -1.21
C PHE A 14 -2.28 -10.99 -0.35
N SER A 15 -2.45 -9.73 -0.72
CA SER A 15 -1.95 -8.55 -0.02
C SER A 15 -2.96 -7.40 -0.07
N ILE A 16 -2.74 -6.40 0.78
CA ILE A 16 -3.25 -5.04 0.60
C ILE A 16 -2.34 -4.27 -0.39
N PRO A 17 -2.78 -3.13 -0.95
CA PRO A 17 -1.90 -2.24 -1.70
C PRO A 17 -0.68 -1.87 -0.85
N ALA A 18 0.53 -2.09 -1.37
CA ALA A 18 1.75 -1.85 -0.61
C ALA A 18 3.00 -1.88 -1.49
N GLY A 19 3.89 -0.92 -1.26
CA GLY A 19 5.21 -0.88 -1.86
C GLY A 19 6.23 -0.16 -0.99
N GLY A 20 7.39 0.11 -1.60
CA GLY A 20 8.52 0.72 -0.90
C GLY A 20 8.32 2.22 -0.69
N LEU A 21 8.88 2.74 0.41
CA LEU A 21 9.03 4.17 0.60
C LEU A 21 10.16 4.69 -0.29
N GLU A 22 9.88 5.70 -1.10
CA GLU A 22 10.92 6.40 -1.87
C GLU A 22 11.65 7.44 -1.02
N ALA A 23 12.87 7.83 -1.42
CA ALA A 23 13.78 8.63 -0.58
C ALA A 23 13.21 10.00 -0.14
N ASP A 24 12.36 10.61 -0.98
CA ASP A 24 11.78 11.94 -0.75
C ASP A 24 10.29 11.87 -0.37
N GLU A 25 9.77 10.69 -0.04
CA GLU A 25 8.38 10.48 0.35
C GLU A 25 8.22 10.34 1.87
N ILE A 26 7.08 10.85 2.37
CA ILE A 26 6.58 10.49 3.70
C ILE A 26 5.70 9.25 3.60
N ILE A 27 5.60 8.47 4.68
CA ILE A 27 4.84 7.21 4.75
C ILE A 27 3.42 7.34 4.17
N GLY A 28 2.71 8.43 4.52
CA GLY A 28 1.36 8.65 4.03
C GLY A 28 1.28 8.91 2.53
N ALA A 29 2.26 9.63 1.96
CA ALA A 29 2.32 9.90 0.53
C ALA A 29 2.57 8.61 -0.26
N ALA A 30 3.51 7.78 0.21
CA ALA A 30 3.77 6.47 -0.37
C ALA A 30 2.52 5.57 -0.35
N ALA A 31 1.80 5.50 0.77
CA ALA A 31 0.58 4.71 0.87
C ALA A 31 -0.51 5.17 -0.13
N ILE A 32 -0.68 6.47 -0.33
CA ILE A 32 -1.63 7.04 -1.29
C ILE A 32 -1.20 6.72 -2.73
N ARG A 33 0.10 6.88 -3.05
CA ARG A 33 0.65 6.55 -4.37
C ARG A 33 0.45 5.07 -4.71
N GLU A 34 0.84 4.16 -3.82
CA GLU A 34 0.71 2.71 -4.02
C GLU A 34 -0.77 2.28 -4.16
N ALA A 35 -1.68 2.88 -3.38
CA ALA A 35 -3.11 2.64 -3.56
C ALA A 35 -3.63 3.09 -4.94
N CYS A 36 -3.13 4.22 -5.45
CA CYS A 36 -3.48 4.70 -6.78
C CYS A 36 -2.89 3.78 -7.88
N GLU A 37 -1.62 3.42 -7.78
CA GLU A 37 -0.90 2.62 -8.78
C GLU A 37 -1.41 1.17 -8.86
N GLU A 38 -1.65 0.52 -7.72
CA GLU A 38 -1.99 -0.90 -7.70
C GLU A 38 -3.50 -1.17 -7.85
N VAL A 39 -4.37 -0.25 -7.41
CA VAL A 39 -5.84 -0.44 -7.43
C VAL A 39 -6.65 0.73 -7.96
N GLY A 40 -6.02 1.84 -8.37
CA GLY A 40 -6.72 3.01 -8.92
C GLY A 40 -7.56 3.76 -7.88
N VAL A 41 -7.29 3.58 -6.58
CA VAL A 41 -8.04 4.22 -5.50
C VAL A 41 -7.37 5.54 -5.12
N GLN A 42 -8.15 6.61 -5.17
CA GLN A 42 -7.75 7.93 -4.67
C GLN A 42 -8.16 8.08 -3.19
N ILE A 43 -7.21 8.49 -2.35
CA ILE A 43 -7.40 8.74 -0.92
C ILE A 43 -6.92 10.16 -0.65
N GLU A 44 -7.78 10.97 0.00
CA GLU A 44 -7.35 12.28 0.46
C GLU A 44 -6.44 12.13 1.69
N PRO A 45 -5.37 12.93 1.83
CA PRO A 45 -4.46 12.82 2.97
C PRO A 45 -5.14 12.92 4.35
N VAL A 46 -6.27 13.63 4.44
CA VAL A 46 -7.05 13.78 5.67
C VAL A 46 -7.77 12.49 6.08
N ASP A 47 -8.05 11.60 5.13
CA ASP A 47 -8.74 10.34 5.37
C ASP A 47 -7.78 9.20 5.73
N LEU A 48 -6.47 9.45 5.69
CA LEU A 48 -5.44 8.47 5.98
C LEU A 48 -5.08 8.45 7.47
N GLN A 49 -5.17 7.27 8.08
CA GLN A 49 -4.85 7.03 9.47
C GLN A 49 -3.76 5.98 9.60
N TYR A 50 -2.75 6.28 10.40
CA TYR A 50 -1.74 5.31 10.78
C TYR A 50 -2.32 4.31 11.79
N VAL A 51 -2.09 3.01 11.54
CA VAL A 51 -2.67 1.92 12.34
C VAL A 51 -1.59 1.13 13.07
N HIS A 52 -0.52 0.76 12.37
CA HIS A 52 0.45 -0.19 12.92
C HIS A 52 1.84 -0.05 12.29
N THR A 53 2.89 -0.39 13.06
CA THR A 53 4.24 -0.63 12.56
C THR A 53 4.60 -2.08 12.82
N LEU A 54 5.00 -2.77 11.75
CA LEU A 54 5.62 -4.08 11.82
C LEU A 54 7.13 -3.91 11.64
N HIS A 55 7.90 -4.56 12.49
CA HIS A 55 9.32 -4.82 12.22
C HIS A 55 9.51 -6.33 12.11
N SER A 56 10.11 -6.76 11.01
CA SER A 56 10.41 -8.16 10.73
C SER A 56 11.91 -8.31 10.52
N ASN A 57 12.57 -9.02 11.43
CA ASN A 57 13.99 -9.38 11.30
C ASN A 57 14.19 -10.60 10.37
N GLY A 58 13.37 -10.69 9.31
CA GLY A 58 13.42 -11.76 8.32
C GLY A 58 14.52 -11.54 7.27
N ARG A 59 14.39 -12.27 6.15
CA ARG A 59 15.14 -11.98 4.92
C ARG A 59 14.13 -11.62 3.82
N PRO A 60 13.99 -10.34 3.46
CA PRO A 60 14.75 -9.18 3.95
C PRO A 60 14.36 -8.76 5.38
N ASN A 61 15.27 -8.08 6.07
CA ASN A 61 14.90 -7.31 7.26
C ASN A 61 14.09 -6.11 6.77
N MET A 62 12.91 -5.90 7.32
CA MET A 62 12.00 -4.85 6.88
C MET A 62 11.22 -4.24 8.03
N ALA A 63 10.95 -2.94 7.90
CA ALA A 63 9.93 -2.24 8.66
C ALA A 63 8.78 -1.89 7.70
N GLY A 64 7.54 -2.06 8.14
CA GLY A 64 6.33 -1.72 7.38
C GLY A 64 5.40 -0.87 8.23
N ALA A 65 4.91 0.22 7.66
CA ALA A 65 3.85 1.03 8.23
C ALA A 65 2.51 0.67 7.56
N PHE A 66 1.50 0.39 8.36
CA PHE A 66 0.15 0.05 7.91
C PHE A 66 -0.77 1.21 8.19
N LEU A 67 -1.49 1.63 7.15
CA LEU A 67 -2.39 2.76 7.18
C LEU A 67 -3.76 2.31 6.67
N SER A 68 -4.82 2.84 7.26
CA SER A 68 -6.19 2.71 6.78
C SER A 68 -6.64 4.05 6.23
N GLY A 69 -7.44 4.05 5.17
CA GLY A 69 -8.12 5.25 4.73
C GLY A 69 -9.35 4.91 3.92
N ASP A 70 -10.30 5.83 3.95
CA ASP A 70 -11.48 5.76 3.12
C ASP A 70 -11.21 6.42 1.78
N SER A 71 -11.79 5.86 0.71
CA SER A 71 -11.68 6.42 -0.63
C SER A 71 -12.81 7.39 -0.90
N MET A 72 -12.54 8.52 -1.55
CA MET A 72 -13.61 9.35 -2.10
C MET A 72 -14.21 8.61 -3.31
N GLY A 73 -15.54 8.45 -3.33
CA GLY A 73 -16.22 7.49 -4.21
C GLY A 73 -15.88 7.60 -5.71
N ARG A 74 -15.47 6.46 -6.30
CA ARG A 74 -15.97 5.91 -7.57
C ARG A 74 -15.71 4.39 -7.58
N HIS A 75 -16.68 3.64 -8.10
CA HIS A 75 -16.58 2.21 -8.37
C HIS A 75 -15.27 1.89 -9.11
N PRO A 76 -14.64 0.73 -8.87
CA PRO A 76 -13.49 0.30 -9.65
C PRO A 76 -13.88 0.32 -11.13
N LEU A 77 -13.09 1.04 -11.95
CA LEU A 77 -13.08 0.84 -13.39
C LEU A 77 -12.48 -0.55 -13.62
N VAL A 78 -13.33 -1.56 -13.61
CA VAL A 78 -12.99 -2.87 -14.14
C VAL A 78 -12.99 -2.71 -15.66
N ALA A 79 -11.81 -2.71 -16.27
CA ALA A 79 -11.61 -2.97 -17.69
C ALA A 79 -11.18 -4.43 -17.88
#